data_AF-A0A979FZ99-F1
#
_entry.id   AF-A0A979FZ99-F1
#
_cell.length_a   1.000
_cell.length_b   1.000
_cell.length_c   1.000
_cell.angle_alpha   90.00
_cell.angle_beta   90.00
_cell.angle_gamma   90.00
#
_symmetry.space_group_name_H-M   'P 1'
#
loop_
_entity.id
_entity.type
_entity.pdbx_description
1 polymer ?
#
loop_
_entity_poly.entity_id
_entity_poly.type
_entity_poly.pdbx_seq_one_letter_code
_entity_poly.pdbx_strand_id
1 'polypeptide(L)'
;MPRRFIQLSGSIGALFLYLLFFLQHASAQVRVSGMVAEADSRTGVPGVTILNKTSRSGVVSNESGRFAIDAMPGDTLEFSMLGYYKKDINVPTTSMFINVYMTRQVIGLTEHKVIGKDHTKDSLATREEYGKYFNYHKPGAVDVLKTLPSNPITALTYLVPSKTRKRKEHFQEQLVYWEKEKYIDDRYSPELVERMTKLSGDELDTFMLRYRPGYQFLKEATDYDLMLFIKENFKHYQLDKAAPPAAKKPDEE
;
A
#
# COMPACT_ATOMS: atom_id res chain seq x y z
N MET A 1 -28.47 -75.22 40.24
CA MET A 1 -27.61 -75.46 39.06
C MET A 1 -27.00 -74.14 38.59
N PRO A 2 -25.69 -73.88 38.74
CA PRO A 2 -25.06 -72.65 38.26
C PRO A 2 -24.18 -72.93 37.03
N ARG A 3 -24.24 -72.09 35.99
CA ARG A 3 -23.16 -71.82 34.99
C ARG A 3 -23.69 -70.91 33.87
N ARG A 4 -23.74 -69.60 34.14
CA ARG A 4 -23.82 -68.55 33.10
C ARG A 4 -22.89 -67.39 33.48
N PHE A 5 -21.59 -67.66 33.55
CA PHE A 5 -20.57 -66.63 33.79
C PHE A 5 -19.39 -66.67 32.80
N ILE A 6 -19.40 -67.59 31.82
CA ILE A 6 -18.24 -67.83 30.93
C ILE A 6 -18.38 -67.10 29.58
N GLN A 7 -19.53 -66.50 29.23
CA GLN A 7 -19.70 -65.81 27.95
C GLN A 7 -19.40 -64.30 27.97
N LEU A 8 -19.37 -63.63 29.13
CA LEU A 8 -19.01 -62.20 29.18
C LEU A 8 -17.50 -61.95 29.01
N SER A 9 -16.65 -62.88 29.46
CA SER A 9 -15.19 -62.75 29.36
C SER A 9 -14.68 -62.84 27.91
N GLY A 10 -15.32 -63.67 27.08
CA GLY A 10 -14.96 -63.83 25.67
C GLY A 10 -15.28 -62.58 24.82
N SER A 11 -16.43 -61.94 25.06
CA SER A 11 -16.87 -60.75 24.34
C SER A 11 -16.01 -59.52 24.66
N ILE A 12 -15.58 -59.38 25.91
CA ILE A 12 -14.65 -58.32 26.34
C ILE A 12 -13.27 -58.53 25.70
N GLY A 13 -12.80 -59.79 25.62
CA GLY A 13 -11.57 -60.13 24.92
C GLY A 13 -11.62 -59.78 23.44
N ALA A 14 -12.73 -60.10 22.74
CA ALA A 14 -12.91 -59.77 21.34
C ALA A 14 -12.99 -58.25 21.07
N LEU A 15 -13.63 -57.49 21.97
CA LEU A 15 -13.72 -56.03 21.86
C LEU A 15 -12.37 -55.35 22.14
N PHE A 16 -11.58 -55.90 23.06
CA PHE A 16 -10.20 -55.46 23.30
C PHE A 16 -9.28 -55.76 22.11
N LEU A 17 -9.45 -56.93 21.46
CA LEU A 17 -8.70 -57.31 20.26
C LEU A 17 -9.09 -56.46 19.04
N TYR A 18 -10.38 -56.09 18.92
CA TYR A 18 -10.87 -55.15 17.92
C TYR A 18 -10.30 -53.74 18.14
N LEU A 19 -10.25 -53.27 19.39
CA LEU A 19 -9.63 -51.99 19.75
C LEU A 19 -8.13 -51.98 19.40
N LEU A 20 -7.40 -53.06 19.68
CA LEU A 20 -5.98 -53.20 19.32
C LEU A 20 -5.73 -53.15 17.81
N PHE A 21 -6.67 -53.63 17.00
CA PHE A 21 -6.57 -53.56 15.54
C PHE A 21 -6.70 -52.12 15.01
N PHE A 22 -7.50 -51.27 15.67
CA PHE A 22 -7.61 -49.84 15.36
C PHE A 22 -6.40 -49.01 15.81
N LEU A 23 -5.62 -49.47 16.79
CA LEU A 23 -4.38 -48.80 17.21
C LEU A 23 -3.21 -48.96 16.22
N GLN A 24 -3.34 -49.77 15.17
CA GLN A 24 -2.27 -50.03 14.19
C GLN A 24 -2.01 -48.86 13.22
N HIS A 25 -2.84 -47.80 13.22
CA HIS A 25 -2.66 -46.63 12.34
C HIS A 25 -1.97 -45.47 13.06
N ALA A 26 -0.71 -45.69 13.47
CA ALA A 26 0.18 -44.59 13.86
C ALA A 26 1.06 -44.21 12.66
N SER A 27 0.79 -43.04 12.04
CA SER A 27 1.68 -42.47 11.03
C SER A 27 2.83 -41.74 11.74
N ALA A 28 4.05 -42.26 11.64
CA ALA A 28 5.22 -41.64 12.23
C ALA A 28 5.69 -40.44 11.39
N GLN A 29 6.12 -39.38 12.07
CA GLN A 29 6.78 -38.26 11.42
C GLN A 29 8.11 -38.72 10.80
N VAL A 30 8.43 -38.17 9.64
CA VAL A 30 9.64 -38.44 8.89
C VAL A 30 10.54 -37.21 8.93
N ARG A 31 11.83 -37.43 9.14
CA ARG A 31 12.82 -36.36 9.17
C ARG A 31 13.38 -36.13 7.77
N VAL A 32 13.13 -34.94 7.22
CA VAL A 32 13.73 -34.48 5.96
C VAL A 32 14.89 -33.58 6.31
N SER A 33 16.10 -33.98 5.92
CA SER A 33 17.32 -33.19 6.12
C SER A 33 17.99 -32.92 4.79
N GLY A 34 18.83 -31.90 4.71
CA GLY A 34 19.38 -31.54 3.41
C GLY A 34 20.21 -30.28 3.39
N MET A 35 20.57 -29.88 2.18
CA MET A 35 21.23 -28.61 1.89
C MET A 35 20.50 -27.89 0.76
N VAL A 36 20.20 -26.62 0.95
CA VAL A 36 19.71 -25.72 -0.08
C VAL A 36 20.91 -25.04 -0.72
N ALA A 37 21.00 -25.11 -2.05
CA ALA A 37 22.05 -24.53 -2.85
C ALA A 37 21.48 -23.73 -4.02
N GLU A 38 22.25 -22.78 -4.54
CA GLU A 38 21.90 -22.04 -5.75
C GLU A 38 22.12 -22.95 -6.97
N ALA A 39 21.18 -22.95 -7.92
CA ALA A 39 21.20 -23.88 -9.05
C ALA A 39 22.44 -23.71 -9.95
N ASP A 40 22.90 -22.47 -10.12
CA ASP A 40 24.00 -22.14 -11.04
C ASP A 40 25.38 -22.35 -10.38
N SER A 41 25.59 -21.74 -9.22
CA SER A 41 26.88 -21.74 -8.50
C SER A 41 27.10 -22.96 -7.62
N ARG A 42 26.03 -23.71 -7.32
CA ARG A 42 25.99 -24.84 -6.36
C ARG A 42 26.47 -24.47 -4.95
N THR A 43 26.51 -23.18 -4.62
CA THR A 43 26.87 -22.72 -3.28
C THR A 43 25.68 -22.83 -2.33
N GLY A 44 25.93 -23.16 -1.07
CA GLY A 44 24.90 -23.19 -0.03
C GLY A 44 24.22 -21.84 0.13
N VAL A 45 22.89 -21.85 0.20
CA VAL A 45 22.09 -20.64 0.36
C VAL A 45 21.60 -20.54 1.81
N PRO A 46 22.16 -19.61 2.61
CA PRO A 46 21.74 -19.42 3.99
C PRO A 46 20.43 -18.63 4.06
N GLY A 47 19.68 -18.81 5.16
CA GLY A 47 18.48 -18.02 5.44
C GLY A 47 17.25 -18.37 4.59
N VAL A 48 17.25 -19.52 3.91
CA VAL A 48 16.08 -20.00 3.16
C VAL A 48 15.02 -20.45 4.16
N THR A 49 13.78 -20.00 3.96
CA THR A 49 12.64 -20.45 4.76
C THR A 49 12.07 -21.72 4.15
N ILE A 50 12.07 -22.81 4.93
CA ILE A 50 11.43 -24.09 4.59
C ILE A 50 10.14 -24.19 5.39
N LEU A 51 9.00 -24.15 4.71
CA LEU A 51 7.68 -24.20 5.32
C LEU A 51 6.92 -25.45 4.87
N ASN A 52 6.46 -26.25 5.82
CA ASN A 52 5.47 -27.29 5.54
C ASN A 52 4.09 -26.64 5.35
N LYS A 53 3.54 -26.72 4.13
CA LYS A 53 2.27 -26.11 3.77
C LYS A 53 1.07 -26.72 4.51
N THR A 54 1.15 -28.01 4.87
CA THR A 54 0.10 -28.72 5.59
C THR A 54 0.11 -28.38 7.08
N SER A 55 1.23 -28.65 7.75
CA SER A 55 1.34 -28.51 9.22
C SER A 55 1.65 -27.08 9.67
N ARG A 56 2.02 -26.18 8.75
CA ARG A 56 2.50 -24.82 9.02
C ARG A 56 3.76 -24.73 9.88
N SER A 57 4.43 -25.86 10.14
CA SER A 57 5.75 -25.89 10.76
C SER A 57 6.80 -25.41 9.76
N GLY A 58 7.80 -24.65 10.22
CA GLY A 58 8.86 -24.13 9.36
C GLY A 58 10.20 -24.02 10.07
N VAL A 59 11.27 -24.13 9.28
CA VAL A 59 12.67 -24.06 9.72
C VAL A 59 13.44 -23.18 8.73
N VAL A 60 14.52 -22.55 9.18
CA VAL A 60 15.40 -21.72 8.34
C VAL A 60 16.71 -22.45 8.10
N SER A 61 17.26 -22.37 6.88
CA SER A 61 18.57 -22.94 6.56
C SER A 61 19.70 -22.20 7.28
N ASN A 62 20.72 -22.94 7.73
CA ASN A 62 21.89 -22.36 8.41
C ASN A 62 22.88 -21.69 7.43
N GLU A 63 24.01 -21.18 7.94
CA GLU A 63 25.06 -20.51 7.14
C GLU A 63 25.59 -21.35 5.97
N SER A 64 25.62 -22.68 6.13
CA SER A 64 26.02 -23.62 5.08
C SER A 64 24.88 -24.06 4.16
N GLY A 65 23.68 -23.48 4.30
CA GLY A 65 22.47 -23.86 3.59
C GLY A 65 21.81 -25.16 4.08
N ARG A 66 22.27 -25.76 5.18
CA ARG A 66 21.72 -27.01 5.70
C ARG A 66 20.42 -26.78 6.48
N PHE A 67 19.50 -27.74 6.38
CA PHE A 67 18.23 -27.72 7.11
C PHE A 67 17.85 -29.12 7.58
N ALA A 68 16.95 -29.18 8.57
CA ALA A 68 16.26 -30.39 8.99
C ALA A 68 14.86 -30.03 9.49
N ILE A 69 13.84 -30.73 9.00
CA ILE A 69 12.45 -30.53 9.36
C ILE A 69 11.74 -31.87 9.48
N ASP A 70 10.94 -32.04 10.53
CA ASP A 70 10.08 -33.21 10.71
C ASP A 70 8.70 -32.94 10.07
N ALA A 71 8.26 -33.85 9.21
CA ALA A 71 7.03 -33.71 8.44
C ALA A 71 6.33 -35.07 8.23
N MET A 72 5.05 -35.07 7.89
CA MET A 72 4.34 -36.31 7.61
C MET A 72 4.57 -36.73 6.14
N PRO A 73 4.67 -38.03 5.84
CA PRO A 73 4.67 -38.51 4.45
C PRO A 73 3.52 -37.93 3.63
N GLY A 74 3.83 -37.39 2.45
CA GLY A 74 2.84 -36.75 1.57
C GLY A 74 2.63 -35.25 1.80
N ASP A 75 3.23 -34.65 2.83
CA ASP A 75 3.24 -33.20 3.00
C ASP A 75 4.03 -32.49 1.89
N THR A 76 3.78 -31.19 1.70
CA THR A 76 4.56 -30.35 0.77
C THR A 76 5.40 -29.33 1.53
N LEU A 77 6.71 -29.36 1.31
CA LEU A 77 7.66 -28.37 1.79
C LEU A 77 7.88 -27.28 0.73
N GLU A 78 7.55 -26.04 1.06
CA GLU A 78 7.86 -24.85 0.26
C GLU A 78 9.18 -24.23 0.74
N PHE A 79 10.12 -24.08 -0.18
CA PHE A 79 11.39 -23.39 0.00
C PHE A 79 11.24 -21.99 -0.58
N SER A 80 11.47 -20.96 0.24
CA SER A 80 11.30 -19.57 -0.16
C SER A 80 12.42 -18.68 0.39
N MET A 81 12.89 -17.77 -0.46
CA MET A 81 13.87 -16.76 -0.12
C MET A 81 13.71 -15.56 -1.05
N LEU A 82 13.97 -14.36 -0.55
CA LEU A 82 13.97 -13.15 -1.36
C LEU A 82 14.99 -13.25 -2.51
N GLY A 83 14.55 -12.93 -3.73
CA GLY A 83 15.41 -13.00 -4.91
C GLY A 83 15.58 -14.41 -5.49
N TYR A 84 14.77 -15.40 -5.07
CA TYR A 84 14.75 -16.75 -5.63
C TYR A 84 13.31 -17.19 -5.95
N TYR A 85 13.17 -18.03 -6.98
CA TYR A 85 11.90 -18.70 -7.24
C TYR A 85 11.58 -19.70 -6.13
N LYS A 86 10.32 -19.69 -5.67
CA LYS A 86 9.83 -20.68 -4.72
C LYS A 86 9.95 -22.08 -5.30
N LYS A 87 10.35 -23.04 -4.47
CA LYS A 87 10.46 -24.45 -4.87
C LYS A 87 9.64 -25.30 -3.91
N ASP A 88 8.78 -26.16 -4.47
CA ASP A 88 7.98 -27.10 -3.69
C ASP A 88 8.53 -28.52 -3.85
N ILE A 89 8.57 -29.27 -2.75
CA ILE A 89 9.01 -30.67 -2.70
C ILE A 89 8.05 -31.46 -1.82
N ASN A 90 7.63 -32.64 -2.31
CA ASN A 90 6.79 -33.56 -1.54
C ASN A 90 7.64 -34.42 -0.60
N VAL A 91 7.15 -34.59 0.63
CA VAL A 91 7.80 -35.37 1.66
C VAL A 91 7.64 -36.86 1.36
N PRO A 92 8.75 -37.62 1.29
CA PRO A 92 8.73 -39.07 1.05
C PRO A 92 8.16 -39.85 2.24
N THR A 93 7.94 -41.15 2.03
CA THR A 93 7.55 -42.09 3.08
C THR A 93 8.68 -42.42 4.08
N THR A 94 9.93 -42.12 3.77
CA THR A 94 11.09 -42.46 4.61
C THR A 94 12.05 -41.28 4.75
N SER A 95 12.71 -41.18 5.91
CA SER A 95 13.68 -40.11 6.20
C SER A 95 14.77 -40.08 5.15
N MET A 96 15.03 -38.91 4.61
CA MET A 96 15.99 -38.75 3.53
C MET A 96 16.90 -37.53 3.72
N PHE A 97 18.05 -37.59 3.05
CA PHE A 97 18.92 -36.44 2.83
C PHE A 97 18.73 -35.94 1.40
N ILE A 98 18.34 -34.68 1.22
CA ILE A 98 18.01 -34.09 -0.08
C ILE A 98 18.78 -32.78 -0.32
N ASN A 99 19.31 -32.63 -1.54
CA ASN A 99 19.85 -31.35 -2.00
C ASN A 99 18.79 -30.61 -2.82
N VAL A 100 18.50 -29.37 -2.43
CA VAL A 100 17.48 -28.53 -3.07
C VAL A 100 18.17 -27.38 -3.79
N TYR A 101 17.96 -27.30 -5.10
CA TYR A 101 18.53 -26.24 -5.93
C TYR A 101 17.50 -25.15 -6.18
N MET A 102 17.79 -23.92 -5.73
CA MET A 102 16.95 -22.74 -5.94
C MET A 102 17.52 -21.89 -7.08
N THR A 103 16.63 -21.45 -7.99
CA THR A 103 17.00 -20.57 -9.11
C THR A 103 16.78 -19.11 -8.72
N ARG A 104 17.77 -18.25 -8.99
CA ARG A 104 17.68 -16.82 -8.71
C ARG A 104 16.59 -16.17 -9.57
N GLN A 105 15.75 -15.35 -8.94
CA GLN A 105 14.75 -14.54 -9.60
C GLN A 105 15.30 -13.12 -9.79
N VAL A 106 15.53 -12.73 -11.05
CA VAL A 106 15.92 -11.36 -11.40
C VAL A 106 14.66 -10.49 -11.36
N ILE A 107 14.50 -9.68 -10.32
CA ILE A 107 13.45 -8.67 -10.25
C ILE A 107 13.92 -7.47 -11.07
N GLY A 108 13.52 -7.40 -12.34
CA GLY A 108 13.72 -6.21 -13.16
C GLY A 108 12.78 -5.10 -12.69
N LEU A 109 13.31 -3.90 -12.46
CA LEU A 109 12.48 -2.71 -12.29
C LEU A 109 11.94 -2.30 -13.66
N THR A 110 10.65 -1.98 -13.75
CA THR A 110 10.09 -1.36 -14.94
C THR A 110 10.73 0.02 -15.12
N GLU A 111 11.36 0.24 -16.28
CA GLU A 111 11.91 1.55 -16.62
C GLU A 111 10.75 2.52 -16.87
N HIS A 112 10.64 3.54 -16.03
CA HIS A 112 9.66 4.61 -16.21
C HIS A 112 10.33 5.76 -16.98
N LYS A 113 9.84 6.03 -18.18
CA LYS A 113 10.26 7.21 -18.97
C LYS A 113 9.77 8.46 -18.26
N VAL A 114 10.71 9.26 -17.74
CA VAL A 114 10.39 10.59 -17.20
C VAL A 114 10.05 11.51 -18.37
N ILE A 115 8.80 11.93 -18.45
CA ILE A 115 8.33 12.93 -19.41
C ILE A 115 8.44 14.30 -18.71
N GLY A 116 8.77 15.36 -19.46
CA GLY A 116 8.76 16.72 -18.93
C GLY A 116 7.39 17.11 -18.36
N LYS A 117 7.40 17.97 -17.34
CA LYS A 117 6.20 18.44 -16.64
C LYS A 117 5.26 19.14 -17.64
N ASP A 118 4.06 18.60 -17.81
CA ASP A 118 2.99 19.21 -18.61
C ASP A 118 1.74 19.27 -17.74
N HIS A 119 1.54 20.42 -17.09
CA HIS A 119 0.43 20.64 -16.17
C HIS A 119 -0.93 20.32 -16.82
N THR A 120 -1.10 20.57 -18.12
CA THR A 120 -2.38 20.35 -18.81
C THR A 120 -2.70 18.87 -18.92
N LYS A 121 -1.72 18.04 -19.28
CA LYS A 121 -1.87 16.59 -19.34
C LYS A 121 -2.08 16.00 -17.95
N ASP A 122 -1.34 16.48 -16.96
CA ASP A 122 -1.44 16.01 -15.57
C ASP A 122 -2.82 16.31 -14.96
N SER A 123 -3.36 17.51 -15.20
CA SER A 123 -4.71 17.90 -14.78
C SER A 123 -5.77 17.03 -15.47
N LEU A 124 -5.66 16.80 -16.79
CA LEU A 124 -6.57 15.93 -17.53
C LEU A 124 -6.56 14.49 -17.00
N ALA A 125 -5.38 13.90 -16.82
CA ALA A 125 -5.23 12.55 -16.27
C ALA A 125 -5.83 12.44 -14.85
N THR A 126 -5.59 13.45 -14.00
CA THR A 126 -6.19 13.50 -12.66
C THR A 126 -7.71 13.55 -12.73
N ARG A 127 -8.27 14.33 -13.66
CA ARG A 127 -9.73 14.40 -13.86
C ARG A 127 -10.33 13.10 -14.39
N GLU A 128 -9.61 12.37 -15.23
CA GLU A 128 -10.02 11.05 -15.71
C GLU A 128 -10.03 10.03 -14.57
N GLU A 129 -8.93 9.93 -13.82
CA GLU A 129 -8.77 9.01 -12.69
C GLU A 129 -9.84 9.24 -11.60
N TYR A 130 -10.05 10.50 -11.22
CA TYR A 130 -10.98 10.88 -10.15
C TYR A 130 -12.34 11.37 -10.67
N GLY A 131 -12.72 11.05 -11.91
CA GLY A 131 -13.93 11.56 -12.56
C GLY A 131 -15.22 11.34 -11.76
N LYS A 132 -15.30 10.24 -10.98
CA LYS A 132 -16.41 9.94 -10.06
C LYS A 132 -16.62 11.02 -8.97
N TYR A 133 -15.55 11.70 -8.58
CA TYR A 133 -15.54 12.72 -7.54
C TYR A 133 -15.62 14.11 -8.15
N PHE A 134 -14.88 14.39 -9.21
CA PHE A 134 -14.97 15.66 -9.94
C PHE A 134 -16.39 15.93 -10.44
N ASN A 135 -17.04 14.93 -11.04
CA ASN A 135 -18.38 15.04 -11.59
C ASN A 135 -19.48 14.76 -10.55
N TYR A 136 -19.14 14.71 -9.27
CA TYR A 136 -20.15 14.53 -8.23
C TYR A 136 -20.98 15.80 -8.07
N HIS A 137 -22.29 15.62 -8.09
CA HIS A 137 -23.26 16.67 -7.80
C HIS A 137 -24.23 16.15 -6.76
N LYS A 138 -24.47 16.95 -5.72
CA LYS A 138 -25.51 16.64 -4.74
C LYS A 138 -26.87 16.71 -5.44
N PRO A 139 -27.74 15.70 -5.31
CA PRO A 139 -29.08 15.77 -5.90
C PRO A 139 -29.84 16.96 -5.31
N GLY A 140 -30.43 17.77 -6.18
CA GLY A 140 -31.21 18.93 -5.78
C GLY A 140 -32.53 18.52 -5.14
N ALA A 141 -33.20 19.46 -4.46
CA ALA A 141 -34.50 19.20 -3.84
C ALA A 141 -35.55 18.70 -4.86
N VAL A 142 -35.50 19.20 -6.10
CA VAL A 142 -36.37 18.77 -7.20
C VAL A 142 -36.07 17.33 -7.64
N ASP A 143 -34.79 16.94 -7.68
CA ASP A 143 -34.38 15.58 -8.05
C ASP A 143 -34.84 14.57 -6.99
N VAL A 144 -34.72 14.96 -5.71
CA VAL A 144 -35.23 14.16 -4.59
C VAL A 144 -36.76 14.02 -4.67
N LEU A 145 -37.48 15.10 -4.96
CA LEU A 145 -38.95 15.09 -5.06
C LEU A 145 -39.46 14.14 -6.16
N LYS A 146 -38.80 14.14 -7.34
CA LYS A 146 -39.13 13.23 -8.44
C LYS A 146 -38.93 11.76 -8.11
N THR A 147 -38.06 11.43 -7.14
CA THR A 147 -37.82 10.05 -6.69
C THR A 147 -38.79 9.56 -5.63
N LEU A 148 -39.58 10.43 -5.00
CA LEU A 148 -40.56 10.04 -3.97
C LEU A 148 -41.64 9.06 -4.43
N PRO A 149 -42.32 9.27 -5.58
CA PRO A 149 -43.41 8.37 -5.98
C PRO A 149 -42.91 6.96 -6.36
N SER A 150 -41.64 6.82 -6.75
CA SER A 150 -41.05 5.55 -7.18
C SER A 150 -40.21 4.87 -6.08
N ASN A 151 -39.44 5.62 -5.30
CA ASN A 151 -38.49 5.10 -4.30
C ASN A 151 -38.40 6.02 -3.06
N PRO A 152 -39.36 5.94 -2.12
CA PRO A 152 -39.42 6.84 -0.96
C PRO A 152 -38.24 6.69 0.00
N ILE A 153 -37.67 5.49 0.14
CA ILE A 153 -36.50 5.23 1.00
C ILE A 153 -35.25 5.96 0.46
N THR A 154 -35.06 5.92 -0.86
CA THR A 154 -33.94 6.62 -1.51
C THR A 154 -34.05 8.12 -1.33
N ALA A 155 -35.26 8.68 -1.47
CA ALA A 155 -35.51 10.10 -1.23
C ALA A 155 -35.22 10.51 0.21
N LEU A 156 -35.67 9.73 1.20
CA LEU A 156 -35.37 9.97 2.62
C LEU A 156 -33.86 9.93 2.90
N THR A 157 -33.13 9.03 2.25
CA THR A 157 -31.67 8.93 2.37
C THR A 157 -30.97 10.23 1.94
N TYR A 158 -31.53 10.94 0.96
CA TYR A 158 -30.98 12.23 0.54
C TYR A 158 -31.30 13.38 1.50
N LEU A 159 -32.50 13.35 2.13
CA LEU A 159 -32.93 14.36 3.10
C LEU A 159 -32.15 14.27 4.42
N VAL A 160 -31.67 13.09 4.81
CA VAL A 160 -30.88 12.90 6.04
C VAL A 160 -29.41 13.29 5.81
N PRO A 161 -28.77 14.05 6.73
CA PRO A 161 -27.35 14.38 6.63
C PRO A 161 -26.49 13.10 6.76
N SER A 162 -25.65 12.83 5.75
CA SER A 162 -24.76 11.67 5.73
C SER A 162 -23.29 12.06 5.87
N LYS A 163 -22.58 11.45 6.83
CA LYS A 163 -21.12 11.60 6.99
C LYS A 163 -20.37 11.16 5.72
N THR A 164 -20.85 10.12 5.05
CA THR A 164 -20.25 9.62 3.81
C THR A 164 -20.35 10.64 2.68
N ARG A 165 -21.49 11.33 2.56
CA ARG A 165 -21.68 12.41 1.57
C ARG A 165 -20.74 13.58 1.83
N LYS A 166 -20.67 14.06 3.07
CA LYS A 166 -19.75 15.15 3.46
C LYS A 166 -18.30 14.82 3.14
N ARG A 167 -17.85 13.58 3.39
CA ARG A 167 -16.49 13.14 3.01
C ARG A 167 -16.27 13.19 1.50
N LYS A 168 -17.27 12.80 0.71
CA LYS A 168 -17.20 12.84 -0.76
C LYS A 168 -17.13 14.29 -1.27
N GLU A 169 -17.95 15.18 -0.73
CA GLU A 169 -17.96 16.62 -1.05
C GLU A 169 -16.61 17.26 -0.69
N HIS A 170 -16.12 17.03 0.52
CA HIS A 170 -14.82 17.53 0.95
C HIS A 170 -13.67 17.01 0.07
N PHE A 171 -13.70 15.73 -0.31
CA PHE A 171 -12.69 15.18 -1.21
C PHE A 171 -12.75 15.84 -2.60
N GLN A 172 -13.94 16.10 -3.13
CA GLN A 172 -14.11 16.85 -4.38
C GLN A 172 -13.57 18.28 -4.25
N GLU A 173 -13.85 18.97 -3.14
CA GLU A 173 -13.31 20.30 -2.85
C GLU A 173 -11.77 20.29 -2.79
N GLN A 174 -11.18 19.27 -2.15
CA GLN A 174 -9.73 19.09 -2.10
C GLN A 174 -9.12 18.85 -3.48
N LEU A 175 -9.74 18.03 -4.32
CA LEU A 175 -9.28 17.78 -5.68
C LEU A 175 -9.28 19.07 -6.52
N VAL A 176 -10.37 19.85 -6.43
CA VAL A 176 -10.48 21.15 -7.12
C VAL A 176 -9.48 22.16 -6.55
N TYR A 177 -9.26 22.15 -5.23
CA TYR A 177 -8.26 22.98 -4.58
C TYR A 177 -6.87 22.64 -5.11
N TRP A 178 -6.45 21.38 -5.06
CA TRP A 178 -5.14 20.95 -5.54
C TRP A 178 -4.92 21.22 -7.02
N GLU A 179 -5.96 21.09 -7.85
CA GLU A 179 -5.86 21.47 -9.26
C GLU A 179 -5.55 22.96 -9.43
N LYS A 180 -6.22 23.84 -8.67
CA LYS A 180 -5.94 25.28 -8.69
C LYS A 180 -4.54 25.60 -8.19
N GLU A 181 -4.11 24.94 -7.11
CA GLU A 181 -2.79 25.13 -6.52
C GLU A 181 -1.69 24.71 -7.50
N LYS A 182 -1.84 23.56 -8.15
CA LYS A 182 -0.91 23.11 -9.20
C LYS A 182 -0.83 24.10 -10.35
N TYR A 183 -1.95 24.70 -10.76
CA TYR A 183 -1.96 25.74 -11.79
C TYR A 183 -1.22 27.01 -11.34
N ILE A 184 -1.40 27.42 -10.08
CA ILE A 184 -0.67 28.56 -9.50
C ILE A 184 0.83 28.26 -9.50
N ASP A 185 1.25 27.10 -9.02
CA ASP A 185 2.66 26.74 -8.89
C ASP A 185 3.35 26.54 -10.25
N ASP A 186 2.58 26.17 -11.28
CA ASP A 186 3.06 26.07 -12.67
C ASP A 186 3.31 27.45 -13.28
N ARG A 187 2.37 28.40 -13.14
CA ARG A 187 2.52 29.77 -13.65
C ARG A 187 3.46 30.64 -12.82
N TYR A 188 3.33 30.59 -11.50
CA TYR A 188 4.13 31.33 -10.52
C TYR A 188 5.27 30.43 -9.99
N SER A 189 6.09 29.95 -10.91
CA SER A 189 7.19 29.05 -10.58
C SER A 189 8.35 29.78 -9.90
N PRO A 190 9.11 29.09 -9.02
CA PRO A 190 10.28 29.68 -8.37
C PRO A 190 11.31 30.19 -9.39
N GLU A 191 11.49 29.46 -10.49
CA GLU A 191 12.38 29.83 -11.60
C GLU A 191 11.97 31.16 -12.28
N LEU A 192 10.67 31.43 -12.40
CA LEU A 192 10.19 32.71 -12.94
C LEU A 192 10.49 33.85 -11.96
N VAL A 193 10.15 33.65 -10.69
CA VAL A 193 10.32 34.66 -9.65
C VAL A 193 11.80 34.98 -9.42
N GLU A 194 12.65 33.97 -9.35
CA GLU A 194 14.11 34.10 -9.26
C GLU A 194 14.68 34.89 -10.44
N ARG A 195 14.25 34.58 -11.68
CA ARG A 195 14.73 35.32 -12.85
C ARG A 195 14.40 36.81 -12.79
N MET A 196 13.22 37.15 -12.27
CA MET A 196 12.69 38.52 -12.18
C MET A 196 13.27 39.31 -11.00
N THR A 197 13.46 38.67 -9.86
CA THR A 197 13.83 39.33 -8.59
C THR A 197 15.28 39.14 -8.20
N LYS A 198 15.95 38.11 -8.74
CA LYS A 198 17.28 37.64 -8.33
C LYS A 198 17.37 37.17 -6.87
N LEU A 199 16.23 36.90 -6.23
CA LEU A 199 16.18 36.26 -4.92
C LEU A 199 16.47 34.76 -5.05
N SER A 200 17.15 34.20 -4.05
CA SER A 200 17.50 32.78 -4.00
C SER A 200 17.40 32.23 -2.57
N GLY A 201 17.13 30.93 -2.43
CA GLY A 201 17.03 30.26 -1.12
C GLY A 201 15.85 30.76 -0.28
N ASP A 202 16.05 30.85 1.04
CA ASP A 202 14.99 31.20 2.00
C ASP A 202 14.30 32.55 1.72
N GLU A 203 15.01 33.51 1.11
CA GLU A 203 14.43 34.81 0.74
C GLU A 203 13.39 34.68 -0.37
N LEU A 204 13.67 33.80 -1.36
CA LEU A 204 12.74 33.49 -2.44
C LEU A 204 11.49 32.81 -1.88
N ASP A 205 11.66 31.81 -1.03
CA ASP A 205 10.55 31.07 -0.43
C ASP A 205 9.67 31.99 0.43
N THR A 206 10.29 32.88 1.22
CA THR A 206 9.57 33.87 2.02
C THR A 206 8.77 34.83 1.15
N PHE A 207 9.38 35.31 0.06
CA PHE A 207 8.71 36.19 -0.90
C PHE A 207 7.54 35.48 -1.58
N MET A 208 7.74 34.24 -2.05
CA MET A 208 6.71 33.45 -2.70
C MET A 208 5.55 33.11 -1.77
N LEU A 209 5.84 32.78 -0.50
CA LEU A 209 4.82 32.51 0.50
C LEU A 209 3.99 33.76 0.81
N ARG A 210 4.64 34.93 0.92
CA ARG A 210 3.99 36.20 1.27
C ARG A 210 3.17 36.78 0.12
N TYR A 211 3.70 36.76 -1.11
CA TYR A 211 3.09 37.39 -2.28
C TYR A 211 2.58 36.35 -3.29
N ARG A 212 1.86 35.34 -2.78
CA ARG A 212 1.28 34.31 -3.63
C ARG A 212 0.03 34.82 -4.35
N PRO A 213 -0.01 34.83 -5.70
CA PRO A 213 -1.18 35.31 -6.43
C PRO A 213 -2.37 34.36 -6.29
N GLY A 214 -3.58 34.92 -6.36
CA GLY A 214 -4.81 34.12 -6.35
C GLY A 214 -5.06 33.42 -7.68
N TYR A 215 -5.73 32.26 -7.63
CA TYR A 215 -6.09 31.48 -8.82
C TYR A 215 -6.85 32.29 -9.87
N GLN A 216 -7.83 33.11 -9.46
CA GLN A 216 -8.66 33.88 -10.40
C GLN A 216 -7.84 34.91 -11.16
N PHE A 217 -6.96 35.63 -10.45
CA PHE A 217 -6.04 36.58 -11.07
C PHE A 217 -5.18 35.87 -12.13
N LEU A 218 -4.55 34.74 -11.79
CA LEU A 218 -3.73 34.01 -12.75
C LEU A 218 -4.50 33.44 -13.93
N LYS A 219 -5.80 33.17 -13.80
CA LYS A 219 -6.61 32.66 -14.92
C LYS A 219 -6.89 33.74 -15.97
N GLU A 220 -7.03 34.99 -15.51
CA GLU A 220 -7.38 36.14 -16.35
C GLU A 220 -6.13 36.91 -16.82
N ALA A 221 -5.07 36.89 -16.02
CA ALA A 221 -3.82 37.59 -16.28
C ALA A 221 -3.07 37.04 -17.49
N THR A 222 -2.50 37.94 -18.27
CA THR A 222 -1.46 37.60 -19.23
C THR A 222 -0.13 37.37 -18.51
N ASP A 223 0.83 36.78 -19.21
CA ASP A 223 2.18 36.58 -18.66
C ASP A 223 2.83 37.92 -18.29
N TYR A 224 2.52 39.00 -19.02
CA TYR A 224 2.96 40.35 -18.71
C TYR A 224 2.38 40.87 -17.39
N ASP A 225 1.09 40.67 -17.16
CA ASP A 225 0.43 41.11 -15.93
C ASP A 225 1.01 40.38 -14.71
N LEU A 226 1.35 39.09 -14.86
CA LEU A 226 2.05 38.33 -13.82
C LEU A 226 3.46 38.87 -13.57
N MET A 227 4.21 39.18 -14.63
CA MET A 227 5.54 39.79 -14.50
C MET A 227 5.49 41.16 -13.82
N LEU A 228 4.46 41.96 -14.14
CA LEU A 228 4.22 43.25 -13.50
C LEU A 228 3.88 43.07 -12.02
N PHE A 229 2.99 42.13 -11.70
CA PHE A 229 2.64 41.77 -10.31
C PHE A 229 3.88 41.38 -9.51
N ILE A 230 4.77 40.54 -10.06
CA ILE A 230 6.04 40.17 -9.40
C ILE A 230 6.89 41.42 -9.14
N LYS A 231 7.05 42.26 -10.15
CA LYS A 231 7.90 43.46 -10.08
C LYS A 231 7.39 44.46 -9.03
N GLU A 232 6.08 44.67 -8.94
CA GLU A 232 5.48 45.57 -7.96
C GLU A 232 5.61 45.04 -6.54
N ASN A 233 5.26 43.77 -6.31
CA ASN A 233 5.40 43.15 -5.00
C ASN A 233 6.85 43.06 -4.53
N PHE A 234 7.80 42.85 -5.45
CA PHE A 234 9.22 42.86 -5.12
C PHE A 234 9.71 44.22 -4.61
N LYS A 235 9.17 45.34 -5.14
CA LYS A 235 9.46 46.67 -4.60
C LYS A 235 8.93 46.79 -3.17
N HIS A 236 7.71 46.34 -2.91
CA HIS A 236 7.14 46.35 -1.56
C HIS A 236 7.96 45.49 -0.59
N TYR A 237 8.38 44.30 -1.01
CA TYR A 237 9.24 43.43 -0.22
C TYR A 237 10.58 44.10 0.15
N GLN A 238 11.21 44.80 -0.79
CA GLN A 238 12.44 45.55 -0.51
C GLN A 238 12.23 46.71 0.47
N LEU A 239 11.10 47.42 0.36
CA LEU A 239 10.75 48.50 1.30
C LEU A 239 10.54 47.95 2.71
N ASP A 240 9.83 46.82 2.85
CA ASP A 240 9.61 46.17 4.14
C ASP A 240 10.90 45.66 4.75
N LYS A 241 11.83 45.15 3.93
CA LYS A 241 13.17 44.73 4.38
C LYS A 241 14.03 45.92 4.83
N ALA A 242 13.83 47.09 4.25
CA ALA A 242 14.55 48.32 4.60
C ALA A 242 13.93 49.07 5.80
N ALA A 243 12.68 48.77 6.17
CA ALA A 243 12.02 49.35 7.33
C ALA A 243 12.58 48.76 8.64
N PRO A 244 12.83 49.58 9.68
CA PRO A 244 13.23 49.07 10.99
C PRO A 244 12.18 48.08 11.52
N PRO A 245 12.57 47.00 12.22
CA PRO A 245 11.60 46.07 12.80
C PRO A 245 10.64 46.86 13.69
N ALA A 246 9.35 46.76 13.39
CA ALA A 246 8.31 47.44 14.17
C ALA A 246 8.51 47.09 15.65
N ALA A 247 8.76 48.13 16.46
CA ALA A 247 8.89 47.97 17.91
C ALA A 247 7.66 47.20 18.39
N LYS A 248 7.89 46.03 18.99
CA LYS A 248 6.85 45.27 19.67
C LYS A 248 6.16 46.25 20.61
N LYS A 249 4.88 46.56 20.34
CA LYS A 249 4.08 47.30 21.31
C LYS A 249 4.09 46.44 22.58
N PRO A 250 4.48 46.99 23.74
CA PRO A 250 4.40 46.24 24.99
C PRO A 250 2.95 45.81 25.16
N ASP A 251 2.77 44.51 25.38
CA ASP A 251 1.48 43.89 25.66
C ASP A 251 0.88 44.64 26.87
N GLU A 252 -0.24 45.32 26.66
CA GLU A 252 -1.04 45.88 27.76
C GLU A 252 -1.67 44.69 28.50
N GLU A 253 -1.27 44.53 29.78
CA GLU A 253 -1.76 43.56 30.76
C GLU A 253 -3.28 43.63 30.98
#